data_AF-Q60CA3-F1
#
_entry.id   AF-Q60CA3-F1
#
_cell.length_a   1.000
_cell.length_b   1.000
_cell.length_c   1.000
_cell.angle_alpha   90.00
_cell.angle_beta   90.00
_cell.angle_gamma   90.00
#
_symmetry.space_group_name_H-M   'P 1'
#
loop_
_entity.id
_entity.type
_entity.pdbx_description
1 polymer ?
#
loop_
_entity_poly.entity_id
_entity_poly.type
_entity_poly.pdbx_seq_one_letter_code
_entity_poly.pdbx_strand_id
1 'polypeptide(L)'
;MDLTITPSAEKFIQRMVRFGGAGPDAGFRLVVSPGGCSGLASEFSIEAAPLPGDAVVTVQGLKLFLPAESRLLLQGVTMDFKDTPLQSGLVFIDPKATGCGSCGSSVSAPVPGEGSAGISGIPIKSV
;
A
#
# COMPACT_ATOMS: atom_id res chain seq x y z
N MET A 1 5.88 18.27 -1.22
CA MET A 1 5.72 16.83 -0.97
C MET A 1 6.33 16.16 -2.17
N ASP A 2 7.49 15.57 -1.99
CA ASP A 2 8.29 14.98 -3.06
C ASP A 2 7.93 13.50 -3.15
N LEU A 3 6.93 13.18 -3.97
CA LEU A 3 6.49 11.82 -4.24
C LEU A 3 6.62 11.58 -5.75
N THR A 4 7.42 10.61 -6.14
CA THR A 4 7.56 10.22 -7.54
C THR A 4 6.63 9.04 -7.83
N ILE A 5 5.88 9.11 -8.93
CA ILE A 5 4.94 8.04 -9.33
C ILE A 5 5.43 7.45 -10.65
N THR A 6 5.55 6.12 -10.72
CA THR A 6 5.89 5.44 -11.97
C THR A 6 4.69 5.41 -12.93
N PRO A 7 4.91 5.28 -14.25
CA PRO A 7 3.81 5.15 -15.21
C PRO A 7 2.92 3.92 -14.96
N SER A 8 3.44 2.87 -14.33
CA SER A 8 2.66 1.69 -13.94
C SER A 8 1.67 2.00 -12.82
N ALA A 9 2.14 2.70 -11.78
CA ALA A 9 1.29 3.13 -10.66
C ALA A 9 0.22 4.13 -11.11
N GLU A 10 0.57 5.07 -12.00
CA GLU A 10 -0.41 6.00 -12.56
C GLU A 10 -1.54 5.27 -13.29
N LYS A 11 -1.21 4.35 -14.20
CA LYS A 11 -2.22 3.59 -14.94
C LYS A 11 -3.14 2.80 -14.01
N PHE A 12 -2.59 2.24 -12.95
CA PHE A 12 -3.37 1.55 -11.93
C PHE A 12 -4.32 2.52 -11.20
N ILE A 13 -3.84 3.66 -10.73
CA ILE A 13 -4.67 4.67 -10.05
C ILE A 13 -5.79 5.17 -10.97
N GLN A 14 -5.46 5.52 -12.22
CA GLN A 14 -6.45 5.91 -13.23
C GLN A 14 -7.52 4.84 -13.41
N ARG A 15 -7.10 3.57 -13.51
CA ARG A 15 -8.01 2.44 -13.64
C ARG A 15 -8.91 2.34 -12.41
N MET A 16 -8.34 2.37 -11.21
CA MET A 16 -9.09 2.28 -9.95
C MET A 16 -10.10 3.41 -9.79
N VAL A 17 -9.71 4.67 -10.07
CA VAL A 17 -10.63 5.82 -10.04
C VAL A 17 -11.75 5.66 -11.06
N ARG A 18 -11.42 5.19 -12.26
CA ARG A 18 -12.40 4.97 -13.34
C ARG A 18 -13.40 3.85 -13.03
N PHE A 19 -12.96 2.78 -12.37
CA PHE A 19 -13.82 1.67 -11.96
C PHE A 19 -14.52 1.91 -10.62
N GLY A 20 -13.95 2.71 -9.73
CA GLY A 20 -14.49 3.02 -8.40
C GLY A 20 -15.74 3.89 -8.43
N GLY A 21 -16.05 4.53 -9.56
CA GLY A 21 -17.36 5.17 -9.78
C GLY A 21 -17.67 6.40 -8.92
N ALA A 22 -16.69 6.95 -8.21
CA ALA A 22 -16.90 8.07 -7.27
C ALA A 22 -16.99 9.47 -7.94
N GLY A 23 -17.06 9.53 -9.28
CA GLY A 23 -17.25 10.76 -10.05
C GLY A 23 -15.95 11.43 -10.54
N PRO A 24 -16.06 12.58 -11.25
CA PRO A 24 -14.91 13.29 -11.82
C PRO A 24 -13.96 13.87 -10.77
N ASP A 25 -14.45 14.08 -9.54
CA ASP A 25 -13.69 14.58 -8.40
C ASP A 25 -13.12 13.50 -7.49
N ALA A 26 -13.34 12.23 -7.85
CA ALA A 26 -12.82 11.09 -7.12
C ALA A 26 -11.31 11.16 -6.98
N GLY A 27 -10.84 10.88 -5.76
CA GLY A 27 -9.44 10.78 -5.44
C GLY A 27 -9.08 9.40 -4.92
N PHE A 28 -7.83 9.05 -5.14
CA PHE A 28 -7.23 7.83 -4.63
C PHE A 28 -6.61 8.11 -3.28
N ARG A 29 -7.22 7.57 -2.23
CA ARG A 29 -6.72 7.68 -0.87
C ARG A 29 -5.70 6.59 -0.63
N LEU A 30 -4.51 6.96 -0.16
CA LEU A 30 -3.44 6.02 0.18
C LEU A 30 -3.03 6.21 1.63
N VAL A 31 -3.18 5.14 2.40
CA VAL A 31 -2.79 5.05 3.80
C VAL A 31 -1.63 4.08 3.89
N VAL A 32 -0.49 4.57 4.36
CA VAL A 32 0.68 3.77 4.69
C VAL A 32 0.89 3.79 6.18
N SER A 33 1.09 2.59 6.74
CA SER A 33 1.33 2.35 8.15
C SER A 33 2.57 1.46 8.31
N PRO A 34 3.34 1.62 9.40
CA PRO A 34 4.39 0.68 9.72
C PRO A 34 3.76 -0.69 10.01
N GLY A 35 3.87 -1.63 9.08
CA GLY A 35 3.57 -3.03 9.36
C GLY A 35 4.70 -3.63 10.20
N GLY A 36 4.42 -4.74 10.88
CA GLY A 36 5.36 -5.39 11.81
C GLY A 36 6.61 -5.97 11.13
N CYS A 37 7.02 -7.19 11.52
CA CYS A 37 8.25 -7.83 11.01
C CYS A 37 8.30 -8.05 9.47
N SER A 38 7.20 -7.75 8.76
CA SER A 38 7.01 -8.02 7.32
C SER A 38 7.05 -6.77 6.41
N GLY A 39 7.34 -5.58 6.95
CA GLY A 39 7.50 -4.34 6.16
C GLY A 39 6.38 -3.30 6.33
N LEU A 40 6.28 -2.33 5.42
CA LEU A 40 5.23 -1.29 5.44
C LEU A 40 3.91 -1.85 4.91
N ALA A 41 2.81 -1.61 5.64
CA ALA A 41 1.46 -1.90 5.18
C ALA A 41 0.93 -0.70 4.39
N SER A 42 0.31 -0.95 3.24
CA SER A 42 -0.30 0.09 2.42
C SER A 42 -1.72 -0.30 2.05
N GLU A 43 -2.67 0.56 2.36
CA GLU A 43 -4.07 0.43 2.00
C GLU A 43 -4.50 1.60 1.12
N PHE A 44 -5.40 1.33 0.18
CA PHE A 44 -5.98 2.36 -0.66
C PHE A 44 -7.50 2.25 -0.76
N SER A 45 -8.15 3.39 -0.94
CA SER A 45 -9.60 3.49 -1.19
C SER A 45 -9.87 4.57 -2.24
N ILE A 46 -10.99 4.45 -2.96
CA ILE A 46 -11.48 5.48 -3.87
C ILE A 46 -12.55 6.28 -3.15
N GLU A 47 -12.28 7.56 -2.92
CA GLU A 47 -13.17 8.45 -2.20
C GLU A 47 -13.55 9.63 -3.10
N ALA A 48 -14.79 10.11 -2.99
CA ALA A 48 -15.22 11.31 -3.73
C ALA A 48 -14.63 12.60 -3.15
N ALA A 49 -14.22 12.59 -1.88
CA ALA A 49 -13.73 13.74 -1.15
C ALA A 49 -12.61 13.35 -0.17
N PRO A 50 -11.68 14.27 0.15
CA PRO A 50 -10.69 14.05 1.20
C PRO A 50 -11.33 13.99 2.58
N LEU A 51 -10.76 13.18 3.48
CA LEU A 51 -11.14 13.16 4.88
C LEU A 51 -10.45 14.28 5.68
N PRO A 52 -10.98 14.67 6.84
CA PRO A 52 -10.35 15.68 7.69
C PRO A 52 -8.96 15.22 8.14
N GLY A 53 -7.95 16.03 7.85
CA GLY A 53 -6.54 15.72 8.15
C GLY A 53 -5.77 15.06 7.00
N ASP A 54 -6.45 14.69 5.91
CA ASP A 54 -5.80 14.22 4.69
C ASP A 54 -5.32 15.42 3.87
N ALA A 55 -4.11 15.30 3.32
CA ALA A 55 -3.60 16.23 2.33
C ALA A 55 -4.06 15.81 0.94
N VAL A 56 -4.57 16.78 0.18
CA VAL A 56 -4.87 16.60 -1.24
C VAL A 56 -3.63 16.91 -2.05
N VAL A 57 -3.14 15.93 -2.80
CA VAL A 57 -2.02 16.08 -3.73
C VAL A 57 -2.51 15.78 -5.14
N THR A 58 -2.39 16.74 -6.04
CA THR A 58 -2.74 16.54 -7.44
C THR A 58 -1.50 16.08 -8.20
N VAL A 59 -1.51 14.86 -8.73
CA VAL A 59 -0.40 14.32 -9.53
C VAL A 59 -0.92 13.89 -10.89
N GLN A 60 -0.38 14.49 -11.95
CA GLN A 60 -0.77 14.19 -13.35
C GLN A 60 -2.29 14.24 -13.59
N GLY A 61 -2.98 15.17 -12.91
CA GLY A 61 -4.44 15.35 -13.02
C GLY A 61 -5.28 14.45 -12.11
N LEU A 62 -4.66 13.60 -11.31
CA LEU A 62 -5.33 12.72 -10.34
C LEU A 62 -5.24 13.31 -8.94
N LYS A 63 -6.33 13.22 -8.18
CA LYS A 63 -6.35 13.60 -6.76
C LYS A 63 -5.87 12.43 -5.91
N LEU A 64 -4.86 12.66 -5.09
CA LEU A 64 -4.38 11.73 -4.08
C LEU A 64 -4.71 12.28 -2.70
N PHE A 65 -5.30 11.44 -1.86
CA PHE A 65 -5.58 11.79 -0.46
C PHE A 65 -4.59 11.04 0.43
N LEU A 66 -3.74 11.79 1.12
CA LEU A 66 -2.67 11.24 1.95
C LEU A 66 -2.84 11.72 3.40
N PRO A 67 -3.06 10.83 4.37
CA PRO A 67 -3.04 11.17 5.79
C PRO A 67 -1.69 11.75 6.21
N ALA A 68 -1.68 12.53 7.29
CA ALA A 68 -0.46 13.13 7.84
C ALA A 68 0.62 12.09 8.15
N GLU A 69 0.23 10.93 8.71
CA GLU A 69 1.17 9.85 9.06
C GLU A 69 1.82 9.25 7.82
N SER A 70 1.02 8.94 6.80
CA SER A 70 1.53 8.37 5.54
C SER A 70 2.39 9.37 4.77
N ARG A 71 2.11 10.68 4.87
CA ARG A 71 2.96 11.72 4.26
C ARG A 71 4.38 11.72 4.81
N LEU A 72 4.56 11.47 6.10
CA LEU A 72 5.90 11.41 6.69
C LEU A 72 6.68 10.22 6.16
N LEU A 73 6.01 9.08 5.96
CA LEU A 73 6.60 7.86 5.42
C LEU A 73 6.86 7.92 3.90
N LEU A 74 6.03 8.67 3.17
CA LEU A 74 6.10 8.80 1.71
C LEU A 74 6.97 9.98 1.24
N GLN A 75 7.68 10.66 2.14
CA GLN A 75 8.44 11.85 1.80
C GLN A 75 9.77 11.50 1.12
N GLY A 76 9.84 11.69 -0.20
CA GLY A 76 11.01 11.38 -1.01
C GLY A 76 11.03 9.95 -1.54
N VAL A 77 9.90 9.25 -1.47
CA VAL A 77 9.79 7.87 -1.98
C VAL A 77 9.24 7.82 -3.40
N THR A 78 9.59 6.76 -4.10
CA THR A 78 9.00 6.45 -5.41
C THR A 78 7.91 5.39 -5.24
N MET A 79 6.69 5.71 -5.65
CA MET A 79 5.56 4.81 -5.67
C MET A 79 5.49 4.10 -7.03
N ASP A 80 5.55 2.78 -7.00
CA ASP A 80 5.40 1.89 -8.13
C ASP A 80 4.24 0.90 -7.91
N PHE A 81 3.75 0.29 -8.98
CA PHE A 81 2.76 -0.77 -8.91
C PHE A 81 3.28 -1.99 -9.67
N LYS A 82 3.41 -3.10 -8.94
CA LYS A 82 3.76 -4.38 -9.53
C LYS A 82 2.48 -5.17 -9.77
N ASP A 83 2.21 -5.48 -11.02
CA ASP A 83 1.14 -6.37 -11.46
C ASP A 83 1.79 -7.62 -12.06
N THR A 84 1.95 -8.66 -11.25
CA THR A 84 2.50 -9.94 -11.68
C THR A 84 1.49 -11.04 -11.32
N PRO A 85 1.46 -12.16 -12.07
CA PRO A 85 0.54 -13.27 -11.77
C PRO A 85 0.71 -13.86 -10.37
N LEU A 86 1.87 -13.64 -9.75
CA LEU A 86 2.19 -14.10 -8.40
C LEU A 86 1.95 -13.02 -7.32
N GLN A 87 1.96 -11.74 -7.71
CA GLN A 87 1.87 -10.61 -6.78
C GLN A 87 1.35 -9.38 -7.51
N SER A 88 0.22 -8.85 -7.05
CA SER A 88 -0.28 -7.52 -7.41
C SER A 88 -0.26 -6.61 -6.18
N GLY A 89 0.33 -5.42 -6.30
CA GLY A 89 0.42 -4.50 -5.16
C GLY A 89 1.25 -3.24 -5.41
N LEU A 90 1.02 -2.23 -4.57
CA LEU A 90 1.82 -1.02 -4.53
C LEU A 90 3.16 -1.29 -3.86
N VAL A 91 4.22 -0.75 -4.45
CA VAL A 91 5.60 -0.88 -3.97
C VAL A 91 6.16 0.52 -3.76
N PHE A 92 6.73 0.76 -2.58
CA PHE A 92 7.34 2.04 -2.23
C PHE A 92 8.84 1.86 -2.13
N ILE A 93 9.58 2.63 -2.92
CA ILE A 93 11.04 2.60 -2.98
C ILE A 93 11.53 3.87 -2.31
N ASP A 94 11.94 3.76 -1.06
CA ASP A 94 12.53 4.86 -0.30
C ASP A 94 14.07 4.83 -0.48
N PRO A 95 14.68 5.85 -1.13
CA PRO A 95 16.12 5.90 -1.35
C PRO A 95 16.92 6.21 -0.07
N LYS A 96 16.27 6.72 0.99
CA LYS A 96 16.87 7.01 2.29
C LYS A 96 16.78 5.81 3.24
N ALA A 97 15.91 4.85 2.98
CA ALA A 97 15.76 3.60 3.70
C ALA A 97 16.96 2.68 3.41
N THR A 98 18.12 3.06 3.93
CA THR A 98 19.29 2.21 4.02
C THR A 98 19.07 1.23 5.16
N GLY A 99 18.33 0.14 4.91
CA GLY A 99 18.20 -0.91 5.92
C GLY A 99 16.93 -1.73 5.85
N CYS A 100 16.88 -2.70 4.94
CA CYS A 100 16.98 -4.10 5.31
C CYS A 100 17.09 -4.89 4.01
N GLY A 101 18.15 -5.69 3.90
CA GLY A 101 18.37 -6.51 2.72
C GLY A 101 17.12 -7.32 2.40
N SER A 102 16.78 -7.29 1.12
CA SER A 102 16.07 -8.37 0.44
C SER A 102 16.64 -9.72 0.89
N CYS A 103 15.98 -10.38 1.84
CA CYS A 103 16.09 -11.82 2.01
C CYS A 103 14.66 -12.34 1.94
N GLY A 104 14.39 -13.07 0.85
CA GLY A 104 13.06 -13.30 0.33
C GLY A 104 12.06 -13.85 1.32
N SER A 105 10.89 -13.22 1.35
CA SER A 105 9.60 -13.84 1.65
C SER A 105 8.53 -12.84 1.23
N SER A 106 8.25 -12.83 -0.07
CA SER A 106 7.04 -12.28 -0.64
C SER A 106 5.84 -13.04 -0.05
N VAL A 107 5.20 -12.44 0.95
CA VAL A 107 3.81 -12.77 1.35
C VAL A 107 3.12 -11.45 1.61
N SER A 108 2.58 -10.85 0.54
CA SER A 108 1.49 -9.88 0.69
C SER A 108 0.28 -10.64 1.21
N ALA A 109 -0.06 -10.41 2.46
CA ALA A 109 -1.23 -11.00 3.10
C ALA A 109 -2.52 -10.55 2.36
N PRO A 110 -3.43 -11.48 2.02
CA PRO A 110 -4.82 -11.12 1.81
C PRO A 110 -5.49 -10.95 3.18
N VAL A 111 -6.13 -9.80 3.44
CA VAL A 111 -7.19 -9.69 4.44
C VAL A 111 -8.44 -9.21 3.71
N PRO A 112 -9.63 -9.81 3.95
CA PRO A 112 -10.17 -9.98 5.30
C PRO A 112 -10.71 -11.41 5.60
N GLY A 113 -10.49 -11.87 6.83
CA GLY A 113 -11.04 -13.13 7.33
C GLY A 113 -10.60 -13.43 8.75
N GLU A 114 -11.38 -12.94 9.71
CA GLU A 114 -11.63 -13.50 11.05
C GLU A 114 -10.84 -14.76 11.47
N GLY A 115 -10.08 -14.66 12.57
CA GLY A 115 -10.16 -15.65 13.65
C GLY A 115 -9.27 -16.90 13.61
N SER A 116 -8.03 -16.74 14.06
CA SER A 116 -7.29 -17.61 14.99
C SER A 116 -7.13 -19.12 14.70
N ALA A 117 -5.92 -19.49 14.28
CA ALA A 117 -5.34 -20.82 14.49
C ALA A 117 -4.63 -20.89 15.86
N GLY A 118 -4.90 -21.94 16.63
CA GLY A 118 -4.15 -22.33 17.82
C GLY A 118 -3.40 -23.65 17.58
N ILE A 119 -2.08 -23.53 17.41
CA ILE A 119 -0.91 -24.35 17.85
C ILE A 119 -1.23 -25.65 18.62
N SER A 120 -0.46 -26.74 18.65
CA SER A 120 0.95 -27.07 18.36
C SER A 120 1.05 -28.60 18.46
N GLY A 121 1.83 -29.25 17.60
CA GLY A 121 2.23 -30.65 17.81
C GLY A 121 3.30 -30.78 18.89
N ILE A 122 3.29 -31.89 19.65
CA ILE A 122 4.45 -32.47 20.37
C ILE A 122 4.20 -34.00 20.59
N PRO A 123 5.19 -34.84 20.93
CA PRO A 123 5.76 -35.83 20.03
C PRO A 123 5.53 -37.30 20.44
N ILE A 124 5.85 -38.19 19.50
CA ILE A 124 6.09 -39.63 19.67
C ILE A 124 6.83 -40.02 20.96
N LYS A 125 6.33 -41.05 21.68
CA LYS A 125 7.17 -41.97 22.43
C LYS A 125 6.52 -43.34 22.56
N SER A 126 7.21 -44.34 22.02
CA SER A 126 7.00 -45.76 22.25
C SER A 126 6.99 -46.12 23.75
N VAL A 127 6.05 -46.98 24.12
CA VAL A 127 6.25 -48.15 25.00
C VAL A 127 5.23 -49.22 24.64
#